data_AF-A0A7C4PL01-F1
#
_entry.id   AF-A0A7C4PL01-F1
#
_cell.length_a   1.000
_cell.length_b   1.000
_cell.length_c   1.000
_cell.angle_alpha   90.00
_cell.angle_beta   90.00
_cell.angle_gamma   90.00
#
_symmetry.space_group_name_H-M   'P 1'
#
loop_
_entity.id
_entity.type
_entity.pdbx_description
1 polymer ?
#
loop_
_entity_poly.entity_id
_entity_poly.type
_entity_poly.pdbx_seq_one_letter_code
_entity_poly.pdbx_strand_id
1 'polypeptide(L)'
;MNLDIHSGVIVATFLALITGFIALISGIRSIRSGSRLNYFRKRRERLVRGWRLILFFVFMLAAAGMINRFAEPVAYQFFPPSPTVTPTPTITLTPTITLTPTITLTPTITETPSITSTPSMPGDIESQFESTITPNPSAVFSPLVFATRLDKNFQPIDPAVEFKNPLSTLYGVFSYDQMTVGAQWSALWYRGG
;
A
#
# COMPACT_ATOMS: atom_id res chain seq x y z
N MET A 1 17.73 -7.93 -17.44
CA MET A 1 17.76 -6.45 -17.61
C MET A 1 16.60 -5.89 -16.79
N ASN A 2 16.89 -5.14 -15.73
CA ASN A 2 15.84 -4.53 -14.89
C ASN A 2 15.43 -3.20 -15.55
N LEU A 3 14.35 -3.22 -16.32
CA LEU A 3 13.86 -2.03 -17.02
C LEU A 3 12.99 -1.21 -16.06
N ASP A 4 13.46 -0.03 -15.65
CA ASP A 4 12.66 0.88 -14.83
C ASP A 4 11.67 1.67 -15.72
N ILE A 5 10.47 1.10 -15.83
CA ILE A 5 9.37 1.62 -16.63
C ILE A 5 8.89 2.98 -16.10
N HIS A 6 8.84 3.14 -14.78
CA HIS A 6 8.38 4.38 -14.14
C HIS A 6 9.30 5.55 -14.50
N SER A 7 10.62 5.35 -14.35
CA SER A 7 11.61 6.34 -14.76
C SER A 7 11.54 6.65 -16.27
N GLY A 8 11.31 5.64 -17.11
CA GLY A 8 11.15 5.82 -18.56
C GLY A 8 9.95 6.72 -18.92
N VAL A 9 8.80 6.50 -18.28
CA VAL A 9 7.58 7.30 -18.50
C VAL A 9 7.77 8.75 -18.05
N ILE A 10 8.43 8.95 -16.91
CA ILE A 10 8.76 10.30 -16.40
C ILE A 10 9.63 11.05 -17.41
N VAL A 11 10.73 10.43 -17.86
CA VAL A 11 11.65 11.04 -18.82
C VAL A 11 10.93 11.39 -20.13
N ALA A 12 10.14 10.46 -20.68
CA ALA A 12 9.37 10.71 -21.90
C ALA A 12 8.39 11.88 -21.75
N THR A 13 7.72 11.98 -20.60
CA THR A 13 6.78 13.07 -20.28
C THR A 13 7.52 14.42 -20.23
N PHE A 14 8.65 14.49 -19.52
CA PHE A 14 9.46 15.71 -19.45
C PHE A 14 9.98 16.15 -20.83
N LEU A 15 10.46 15.20 -21.64
CA LEU A 15 10.99 15.48 -22.97
C LEU A 15 9.89 16.02 -23.90
N ALA A 16 8.68 15.47 -23.83
CA ALA A 16 7.51 15.99 -24.54
C ALA A 16 7.16 17.42 -24.11
N LEU A 17 7.17 17.71 -22.81
CA LEU A 17 6.90 19.05 -22.28
C LEU A 17 7.95 20.07 -22.72
N ILE A 18 9.24 19.74 -22.65
CA ILE A 18 10.34 20.61 -23.11
C ILE A 18 10.19 20.90 -24.61
N THR A 19 9.92 19.87 -25.41
CA THR A 19 9.73 20.00 -26.86
C THR A 19 8.55 20.90 -27.19
N GLY A 20 7.43 20.70 -26.49
CA GLY A 20 6.25 21.55 -26.59
C GLY A 20 6.57 23.01 -26.23
N PHE A 21 7.29 23.24 -25.13
CA PHE A 21 7.63 24.59 -24.67
C PHE A 21 8.54 25.34 -25.66
N ILE A 22 9.52 24.65 -26.26
CA ILE A 22 10.34 25.23 -27.33
C ILE A 22 9.49 25.59 -28.55
N ALA A 23 8.54 24.73 -28.93
CA ALA A 23 7.60 25.00 -30.02
C ALA A 23 6.71 26.22 -29.72
N LEU A 24 6.24 26.38 -28.48
CA LEU A 24 5.44 27.52 -28.05
C LEU A 24 6.22 28.84 -28.18
N ILE A 25 7.43 28.90 -27.62
CA ILE A 25 8.28 30.11 -27.72
C ILE A 25 8.58 30.44 -29.18
N SER A 26 8.92 29.43 -29.97
CA SER A 26 9.23 29.58 -31.40
C SER A 26 8.00 30.05 -32.19
N GLY A 27 6.82 29.53 -31.87
CA GLY A 27 5.54 29.93 -32.45
C GLY A 27 5.19 31.37 -32.16
N ILE A 28 5.27 31.78 -30.88
CA ILE A 28 5.01 33.17 -30.45
C ILE A 28 5.99 34.14 -31.11
N ARG A 29 7.29 33.80 -31.15
CA ARG A 29 8.30 34.62 -31.83
C ARG A 29 8.03 34.73 -33.34
N SER A 30 7.59 33.64 -34.00
CA SER A 30 7.21 33.66 -35.42
C SER A 30 6.01 34.58 -35.69
N ILE A 31 5.02 34.59 -34.81
CA ILE A 31 3.83 35.45 -34.96
C ILE A 31 4.20 36.92 -34.72
N ARG A 32 4.96 37.22 -33.65
CA ARG A 32 5.39 38.59 -33.30
C ARG A 32 6.31 39.20 -34.36
N SER A 33 7.18 38.41 -34.97
CA SER A 33 8.04 38.87 -36.08
C SER A 33 7.26 39.01 -37.38
N GLY A 34 6.29 38.11 -37.63
CA GLY A 34 5.45 38.13 -38.83
C GLY A 34 4.53 39.34 -38.92
N SER A 35 4.05 39.87 -37.79
CA SER A 35 3.13 41.03 -37.76
C SER A 35 3.78 42.35 -38.17
N ARG A 36 5.12 42.45 -38.15
CA ARG A 36 5.88 43.65 -38.50
C ARG A 36 6.25 43.75 -40.00
N LEU A 37 5.86 42.76 -40.82
CA LEU A 37 6.17 42.72 -42.24
C LEU A 37 5.08 43.41 -43.08
N ASN A 38 5.48 44.34 -43.95
CA ASN A 38 4.58 45.01 -44.90
C ASN A 38 4.14 44.08 -46.06
N TYR A 39 4.93 43.05 -46.36
CA TYR A 39 4.62 42.08 -47.43
C TYR A 39 3.58 41.05 -46.97
N PHE A 40 2.37 41.12 -47.52
CA PHE A 40 1.23 40.26 -47.15
C PHE A 40 1.54 38.75 -47.21
N ARG A 41 2.16 38.27 -48.30
CA ARG A 41 2.51 36.85 -48.47
C ARG A 41 3.49 36.36 -47.41
N LYS A 42 4.57 37.12 -47.16
CA LYS A 42 5.57 36.79 -46.13
C LYS A 42 4.98 36.86 -44.71
N ARG A 43 4.07 37.80 -44.44
CA ARG A 43 3.31 37.88 -43.19
C ARG A 43 2.42 36.64 -42.99
N ARG A 44 1.65 36.25 -44.02
CA ARG A 44 0.78 35.06 -43.98
C ARG A 44 1.58 33.79 -43.71
N GLU A 45 2.71 33.58 -44.40
CA GLU A 45 3.58 32.42 -44.21
C GLU A 45 4.13 32.33 -42.77
N ARG A 46 4.60 33.47 -42.21
CA ARG A 46 5.09 33.54 -40.82
C ARG A 46 3.99 33.30 -39.78
N LEU A 47 2.78 33.79 -40.04
CA LEU A 47 1.61 33.58 -39.18
C LEU A 47 1.14 32.13 -39.19
N VAL A 48 1.01 31.52 -40.37
CA VAL A 48 0.59 30.10 -40.50
C VAL A 48 1.63 29.18 -39.87
N ARG A 49 2.94 29.42 -40.08
CA ARG A 49 4.00 28.65 -39.42
C ARG A 49 3.93 28.80 -37.90
N GLY A 50 3.70 30.00 -37.40
CA GLY A 50 3.55 30.26 -35.96
C GLY A 50 2.33 29.56 -35.36
N TRP A 51 1.18 29.63 -36.01
CA TRP A 51 -0.04 28.93 -35.60
C TRP A 51 0.11 27.41 -35.63
N ARG A 52 0.79 26.86 -36.64
CA ARG A 52 1.10 25.43 -36.71
C ARG A 52 1.97 24.98 -35.53
N LEU A 53 2.94 25.80 -35.11
CA LEU A 53 3.76 25.51 -33.94
C LEU A 53 2.97 25.57 -32.63
N ILE A 54 2.00 26.49 -32.51
CA ILE A 54 1.11 26.55 -31.34
C ILE A 54 0.21 25.32 -31.28
N LEU A 55 -0.38 24.90 -32.41
CA LEU A 55 -1.15 23.66 -32.47
C LEU A 55 -0.30 22.45 -32.09
N PHE A 56 0.95 22.40 -32.56
CA PHE A 56 1.89 21.34 -32.18
C PHE A 56 2.20 21.35 -30.67
N PHE A 57 2.31 22.52 -30.03
CA PHE A 57 2.44 22.62 -28.58
C PHE A 57 1.22 22.04 -27.84
N VAL A 58 0.00 22.40 -28.26
CA VAL A 58 -1.23 21.86 -27.66
C VAL A 58 -1.28 20.33 -27.82
N PHE A 59 -0.90 19.82 -28.99
CA PHE A 59 -0.78 18.38 -29.22
C PHE A 59 0.25 17.72 -28.30
N MET A 60 1.44 18.31 -28.15
CA MET A 60 2.47 17.79 -27.22
C MET A 60 2.00 17.79 -25.76
N LEU A 61 1.25 18.81 -25.34
CA LEU A 61 0.69 18.88 -23.99
C LEU A 61 -0.33 17.75 -23.77
N ALA A 62 -1.24 17.53 -24.73
CA ALA A 62 -2.18 16.42 -24.69
C ALA A 62 -1.47 15.06 -24.68
N ALA A 63 -0.44 14.88 -25.52
CA ALA A 63 0.36 13.65 -25.57
C ALA A 63 1.10 13.41 -24.25
N ALA A 64 1.71 14.43 -23.65
CA ALA A 64 2.36 14.33 -22.34
C ALA A 64 1.37 13.89 -21.25
N GLY A 65 0.16 14.47 -21.23
CA GLY A 65 -0.90 14.04 -20.30
C GLY A 65 -1.35 12.60 -20.53
N MET A 66 -1.43 12.16 -21.79
CA MET A 66 -1.82 10.80 -22.15
C MET A 66 -0.74 9.79 -21.75
N ILE A 67 0.55 10.09 -22.01
CA ILE A 67 1.68 9.25 -21.58
C ILE A 67 1.67 9.12 -20.06
N ASN A 68 1.52 10.21 -19.32
CA ASN A 68 1.54 10.18 -17.86
C ASN A 68 0.39 9.35 -17.27
N ARG A 69 -0.79 9.32 -17.90
CA ARG A 69 -1.94 8.53 -17.41
C ARG A 69 -1.94 7.07 -17.85
N PHE A 70 -1.43 6.77 -19.04
CA PHE A 70 -1.64 5.46 -19.66
C PHE A 70 -0.36 4.65 -19.92
N ALA A 71 0.82 5.25 -19.90
CA ALA A 71 2.03 4.54 -20.31
C ALA A 71 2.48 3.46 -19.32
N GLU A 72 2.40 3.71 -18.02
CA GLU A 72 2.74 2.72 -16.98
C GLU A 72 1.87 1.46 -17.03
N PRO A 73 0.53 1.55 -16.98
CA PRO A 73 -0.32 0.35 -16.98
C PRO A 73 -0.18 -0.46 -18.27
N VAL A 74 0.01 0.20 -19.41
CA VAL A 74 0.24 -0.50 -20.69
C VAL A 74 1.60 -1.18 -20.71
N ALA A 75 2.65 -0.52 -20.23
CA ALA A 75 3.99 -1.10 -20.22
C ALA A 75 4.08 -2.35 -19.32
N TYR A 76 3.39 -2.37 -18.17
CA TYR A 76 3.35 -3.55 -17.30
C TYR A 76 2.60 -4.76 -17.88
N GLN A 77 1.77 -4.58 -18.92
CA GLN A 77 1.14 -5.71 -19.63
C GLN A 77 2.15 -6.51 -20.47
N PHE A 78 3.19 -5.84 -20.98
CA PHE A 78 4.22 -6.47 -21.81
C PHE A 78 5.49 -6.79 -21.02
N PHE A 79 5.77 -6.02 -19.98
CA PHE A 79 6.94 -6.15 -19.11
C PHE A 79 6.50 -6.27 -17.65
N PRO A 80 5.99 -7.45 -17.23
CA PRO A 80 5.61 -7.65 -15.84
C PRO A 80 6.85 -7.50 -14.93
N PRO A 81 6.68 -6.98 -13.70
CA PRO A 81 7.78 -6.88 -12.75
C PRO A 81 8.36 -8.27 -12.48
N SER A 82 9.69 -8.39 -12.54
CA SER A 82 10.37 -9.65 -12.24
C SER A 82 10.06 -10.07 -10.79
N PRO A 83 9.78 -11.35 -10.51
CA PRO A 83 9.56 -11.81 -9.14
C PRO A 83 10.83 -11.56 -8.33
N THR A 84 10.72 -10.78 -7.27
CA THR A 84 11.79 -10.60 -6.28
C THR A 84 12.06 -11.95 -5.64
N VAL A 85 13.32 -12.41 -5.69
CA VAL A 85 13.73 -13.66 -5.05
C VAL A 85 13.51 -13.51 -3.55
N THR A 86 12.55 -14.27 -3.01
CA THR A 86 12.28 -14.30 -1.57
C THR A 86 13.45 -15.03 -0.90
N PRO A 87 14.10 -14.44 0.12
CA PRO A 87 15.18 -15.14 0.82
C PRO A 87 14.61 -16.42 1.44
N THR A 88 15.13 -17.57 1.01
CA THR A 88 14.78 -18.85 1.62
C THR A 88 15.41 -18.88 3.02
N PRO A 89 14.64 -19.14 4.10
CA PRO A 89 15.20 -19.16 5.44
C PRO A 89 16.21 -20.31 5.56
N THR A 90 17.46 -19.98 5.90
CA THR A 90 18.50 -20.97 6.22
C THR A 90 18.16 -21.61 7.56
N ILE A 91 17.88 -22.91 7.55
CA ILE A 91 17.65 -23.69 8.76
C ILE A 91 19.00 -23.92 9.44
N THR A 92 19.26 -23.25 10.57
CA THR A 92 20.45 -23.47 11.39
C THR A 92 20.14 -24.54 12.44
N LEU A 93 20.65 -25.76 12.24
CA LEU A 93 20.62 -26.82 13.26
C LEU A 93 22.05 -27.17 13.67
N THR A 94 22.46 -26.80 14.89
CA THR A 94 23.37 -27.62 15.73
C THR A 94 23.36 -27.14 17.19
N PRO A 95 22.62 -27.77 18.12
CA PRO A 95 22.99 -27.77 19.53
C PRO A 95 23.88 -28.98 19.84
N THR A 96 25.10 -28.73 20.30
CA THR A 96 26.04 -29.72 20.85
C THR A 96 25.45 -30.35 22.12
N ILE A 97 25.37 -31.68 22.17
CA ILE A 97 24.89 -32.43 23.33
C ILE A 97 26.05 -32.57 24.32
N THR A 98 25.90 -31.99 25.52
CA THR A 98 26.84 -32.15 26.65
C THR A 98 26.26 -33.12 27.67
N LEU A 99 27.04 -34.11 28.10
CA LEU A 99 26.61 -35.22 28.96
C LEU A 99 26.46 -34.84 30.45
N THR A 100 25.38 -35.36 31.03
CA THR A 100 25.04 -35.79 32.41
C THR A 100 25.56 -35.00 33.64
N PRO A 101 24.67 -34.34 34.41
CA PRO A 101 24.96 -33.94 35.78
C PRO A 101 24.73 -35.09 36.80
N THR A 102 25.69 -35.24 37.73
CA THR A 102 25.63 -36.08 38.94
C THR A 102 24.48 -35.64 39.84
N ILE A 103 23.67 -36.61 40.29
CA ILE A 103 22.51 -36.39 41.16
C ILE A 103 23.00 -36.19 42.60
N THR A 104 22.83 -34.98 43.14
CA THR A 104 23.03 -34.68 44.57
C THR A 104 21.72 -34.17 45.15
N LEU A 105 21.26 -34.84 46.21
CA LEU A 105 19.98 -34.62 46.88
C LEU A 105 19.96 -33.30 47.66
N THR A 106 18.94 -32.47 47.40
CA THR A 106 18.10 -31.73 48.36
C THR A 106 17.03 -31.00 47.53
N PRO A 107 15.72 -31.18 47.78
CA PRO A 107 14.70 -30.44 47.04
C PRO A 107 14.66 -28.99 47.53
N THR A 108 15.38 -28.12 46.85
CA THR A 108 15.06 -26.69 46.86
C THR A 108 14.00 -26.49 45.78
N ILE A 109 12.86 -25.95 46.21
CA ILE A 109 11.69 -25.64 45.38
C ILE A 109 12.19 -24.93 44.12
N THR A 110 12.17 -25.64 42.99
CA THR A 110 12.55 -25.07 41.69
C THR A 110 11.28 -24.45 41.13
N GLU A 111 11.23 -23.12 41.15
CA GLU A 111 10.26 -22.34 40.38
C GLU A 111 10.28 -22.87 38.95
N THR A 112 9.21 -23.55 38.55
CA THR A 112 9.02 -23.97 37.16
C THR A 112 8.74 -22.69 36.39
N PRO A 113 9.60 -22.23 35.45
CA PRO A 113 9.20 -21.15 34.56
C PRO A 113 8.21 -21.74 33.56
N SER A 114 6.95 -21.87 33.97
CA SER A 114 5.83 -21.95 33.04
C SER A 114 5.47 -20.52 32.65
N ILE A 115 6.36 -19.86 31.93
CA ILE A 115 5.94 -18.75 31.08
C ILE A 115 5.43 -19.36 29.77
N THR A 116 4.29 -20.02 29.86
CA THR A 116 3.33 -19.83 28.78
C THR A 116 3.00 -18.36 28.86
N SER A 117 3.37 -17.58 27.85
CA SER A 117 2.85 -16.22 27.66
C SER A 117 1.35 -16.34 27.40
N THR A 118 0.61 -16.65 28.45
CA THR A 118 -0.83 -16.46 28.50
C THR A 118 -1.00 -14.98 28.27
N PRO A 119 -1.63 -14.56 27.16
CA PRO A 119 -1.83 -13.14 26.90
C PRO A 119 -2.55 -12.54 28.12
N SER A 120 -1.84 -11.69 28.86
CA SER A 120 -2.41 -10.97 29.99
C SER A 120 -2.95 -9.63 29.49
N MET A 121 -4.07 -9.21 30.05
CA MET A 121 -4.60 -7.88 29.79
C MET A 121 -3.62 -6.85 30.37
N PRO A 122 -3.21 -5.81 29.62
CA PRO A 122 -2.43 -4.70 30.18
C PRO A 122 -3.19 -4.07 31.35
N GLY A 123 -2.52 -3.81 32.47
CA GLY A 123 -3.16 -3.31 33.71
C GLY A 123 -3.92 -1.99 33.54
N ASP A 124 -3.52 -1.17 32.57
CA ASP A 124 -4.22 0.07 32.21
C ASP A 124 -5.63 -0.20 31.62
N ILE A 125 -5.83 -1.33 30.94
CA ILE A 125 -7.13 -1.75 30.40
C ILE A 125 -7.95 -2.47 31.46
N GLU A 126 -7.31 -3.28 32.30
CA GLU A 126 -7.96 -4.01 33.39
C GLU A 126 -8.56 -3.07 34.44
N SER A 127 -7.85 -1.99 34.78
CA SER A 127 -8.33 -0.98 35.74
C SER A 127 -9.55 -0.16 35.25
N GLN A 128 -9.85 -0.18 33.96
CA GLN A 128 -11.05 0.43 33.38
C GLN A 128 -12.27 -0.50 33.43
N PHE A 129 -12.09 -1.75 33.85
CA PHE A 129 -13.12 -2.77 33.82
C PHE A 129 -13.96 -2.74 35.09
N GLU A 130 -15.15 -2.15 35.02
CA GLU A 130 -16.15 -2.18 36.10
C GLU A 130 -17.28 -3.15 35.75
N SER A 131 -17.02 -4.46 35.81
CA SER A 131 -18.09 -5.44 35.57
C SER A 131 -18.95 -5.63 36.80
N THR A 132 -20.22 -5.24 36.71
CA THR A 132 -21.23 -5.48 37.76
C THR A 132 -21.91 -6.85 37.60
N ILE A 133 -21.70 -7.53 36.46
CA ILE A 133 -22.35 -8.81 36.16
C ILE A 133 -21.34 -9.92 35.85
N THR A 134 -21.68 -11.14 36.23
CA THR A 134 -20.88 -12.34 35.93
C THR A 134 -21.13 -12.79 34.48
N PRO A 135 -20.09 -12.90 33.63
CA PRO A 135 -20.23 -13.42 32.27
C PRO A 135 -20.70 -14.87 32.23
N ASN A 136 -21.45 -15.25 31.18
CA ASN A 136 -21.85 -16.65 30.97
C ASN A 136 -20.64 -17.49 30.54
N PRO A 137 -20.28 -18.57 31.26
CA PRO A 137 -19.15 -19.44 30.88
C PRO A 137 -19.38 -20.21 29.57
N SER A 138 -20.62 -20.32 29.10
CA SER A 138 -20.94 -20.96 27.81
C SER A 138 -20.91 -19.99 26.63
N ALA A 139 -20.61 -18.70 26.85
CA ALA A 139 -20.45 -17.72 25.78
C ALA A 139 -19.30 -18.11 24.84
N VAL A 140 -19.55 -18.03 23.53
CA VAL A 140 -18.57 -18.38 22.51
C VAL A 140 -18.45 -17.28 21.47
N PHE A 141 -17.24 -17.10 20.97
CA PHE A 141 -16.92 -16.19 19.86
C PHE A 141 -16.51 -17.00 18.64
N SER A 142 -16.95 -16.56 17.46
CA SER A 142 -16.45 -17.12 16.21
C SER A 142 -14.97 -16.79 16.02
N PRO A 143 -14.26 -17.54 15.16
CA PRO A 143 -12.98 -17.08 14.65
C PRO A 143 -13.10 -15.69 14.05
N LEU A 144 -12.00 -14.96 14.13
CA LEU A 144 -11.91 -13.60 13.69
C LEU A 144 -11.63 -13.54 12.18
N VAL A 145 -12.39 -12.72 11.47
CA VAL A 145 -12.34 -12.60 10.01
C VAL A 145 -12.03 -11.16 9.62
N PHE A 146 -11.11 -10.97 8.70
CA PHE A 146 -10.74 -9.65 8.21
C PHE A 146 -11.29 -9.39 6.81
N ALA A 147 -11.76 -8.16 6.59
CA ALA A 147 -12.22 -7.71 5.28
C ALA A 147 -12.01 -6.21 5.10
N THR A 148 -11.99 -5.74 3.85
CA THR A 148 -11.93 -4.31 3.51
C THR A 148 -13.32 -3.69 3.34
N ARG A 149 -14.36 -4.51 3.22
CA ARG A 149 -15.74 -4.08 2.99
C ARG A 149 -16.71 -4.96 3.79
N LEU A 150 -17.78 -4.33 4.25
CA LEU A 150 -18.91 -4.99 4.90
C LEU A 150 -20.18 -4.78 4.07
N ASP A 151 -21.12 -5.71 4.18
CA ASP A 151 -22.46 -5.56 3.63
C ASP A 151 -23.38 -4.74 4.56
N LYS A 152 -24.67 -4.62 4.18
CA LYS A 152 -25.67 -3.89 4.98
C LYS A 152 -25.98 -4.55 6.33
N ASN A 153 -25.60 -5.80 6.50
CA ASN A 153 -25.82 -6.61 7.70
C ASN A 153 -24.52 -6.78 8.51
N PHE A 154 -23.49 -5.98 8.21
CA PHE A 154 -22.16 -6.04 8.84
C PHE A 154 -21.42 -7.36 8.64
N GLN A 155 -21.77 -8.11 7.59
CA GLN A 155 -21.03 -9.32 7.20
C GLN A 155 -19.85 -8.96 6.31
N PRO A 156 -18.71 -9.66 6.43
CA PRO A 156 -17.53 -9.40 5.62
C PRO A 156 -17.77 -9.78 4.15
N ILE A 157 -17.42 -8.88 3.24
CA ILE A 157 -17.39 -9.15 1.79
C ILE A 157 -15.94 -9.46 1.40
N ASP A 158 -15.73 -10.58 0.70
CA ASP A 158 -14.42 -11.07 0.26
C ASP A 158 -13.37 -11.11 1.40
N PRO A 159 -13.60 -11.91 2.45
CA PRO A 159 -12.67 -12.00 3.56
C PRO A 159 -11.30 -12.54 3.11
N ALA A 160 -10.24 -11.96 3.64
CA ALA A 160 -8.87 -12.31 3.28
C ALA A 160 -7.95 -12.30 4.51
N VAL A 161 -6.85 -13.04 4.41
CA VAL A 161 -5.77 -13.05 5.41
C VAL A 161 -4.57 -12.19 4.99
N GLU A 162 -4.55 -11.76 3.73
CA GLU A 162 -3.52 -10.90 3.16
C GLU A 162 -4.16 -9.72 2.44
N PHE A 163 -3.56 -8.55 2.60
CA PHE A 163 -4.10 -7.29 2.09
C PHE A 163 -2.99 -6.48 1.41
N LYS A 164 -3.28 -5.92 0.24
CA LYS A 164 -2.34 -5.06 -0.48
C LYS A 164 -2.36 -3.64 0.08
N ASN A 165 -1.17 -3.10 0.35
CA ASN A 165 -1.01 -1.70 0.73
C ASN A 165 -1.11 -0.77 -0.49
N PRO A 166 -1.60 0.47 -0.33
CA PRO A 166 -2.03 1.08 0.93
C PRO A 166 -3.45 0.69 1.36
N LEU A 167 -3.64 0.40 2.65
CA LEU A 167 -4.95 0.14 3.25
C LEU A 167 -5.45 1.38 3.96
N SER A 168 -6.64 1.85 3.59
CA SER A 168 -7.32 2.96 4.27
C SER A 168 -8.19 2.49 5.43
N THR A 169 -8.81 1.32 5.31
CA THR A 169 -9.74 0.77 6.32
C THR A 169 -9.68 -0.75 6.30
N LEU A 170 -9.61 -1.34 7.49
CA LEU A 170 -9.63 -2.77 7.72
C LEU A 170 -10.67 -3.08 8.79
N TYR A 171 -11.59 -3.98 8.50
CA TYR A 171 -12.60 -4.44 9.44
C TYR A 171 -12.19 -5.81 9.98
N GLY A 172 -12.30 -5.98 11.30
CA GLY A 172 -12.25 -7.28 11.97
C GLY A 172 -13.65 -7.64 12.45
N VAL A 173 -14.19 -8.75 11.95
CA VAL A 173 -15.55 -9.21 12.22
C VAL A 173 -15.50 -10.54 12.95
N PHE A 174 -16.34 -10.66 13.97
CA PHE A 174 -16.63 -11.92 14.64
C PHE A 174 -18.11 -11.92 15.04
N SER A 175 -18.66 -13.12 15.18
CA SER A 175 -19.98 -13.34 15.76
C SER A 175 -19.84 -13.89 17.17
N TYR A 176 -20.88 -13.76 17.97
CA TYR A 176 -20.92 -14.31 19.33
C TYR A 176 -22.24 -15.05 19.56
N ASP A 177 -22.21 -16.00 20.48
CA ASP A 177 -23.42 -16.69 20.96
C ASP A 177 -23.38 -16.81 22.49
N GLN A 178 -24.56 -16.89 23.11
CA GLN A 178 -24.77 -17.06 24.55
C GLN A 178 -24.16 -15.97 25.45
N MET A 179 -23.90 -14.77 24.92
CA MET A 179 -23.46 -13.63 25.73
C MET A 179 -24.58 -13.08 26.61
N THR A 180 -24.24 -12.76 27.85
CA THR A 180 -25.16 -12.08 28.78
C THR A 180 -25.25 -10.59 28.45
N VAL A 181 -26.46 -10.06 28.36
CA VAL A 181 -26.68 -8.63 28.15
C VAL A 181 -26.06 -7.83 29.31
N GLY A 182 -25.24 -6.83 28.97
CA GLY A 182 -24.51 -6.01 29.93
C GLY A 182 -23.15 -6.58 30.36
N ALA A 183 -22.76 -7.76 29.87
CA ALA A 183 -21.44 -8.33 30.17
C ALA A 183 -20.40 -7.52 29.41
N GLN A 184 -19.43 -6.98 30.14
CA GLN A 184 -18.30 -6.32 29.51
C GLN A 184 -17.39 -7.37 28.86
N TRP A 185 -16.83 -7.01 27.71
CA TRP A 185 -15.84 -7.82 27.00
C TRP A 185 -14.83 -6.89 26.33
N SER A 186 -13.61 -7.38 26.16
CA SER A 186 -12.52 -6.65 25.51
C SER A 186 -11.82 -7.56 24.52
N ALA A 187 -11.44 -7.04 23.35
CA ALA A 187 -10.60 -7.74 22.39
C ALA A 187 -9.29 -6.98 22.20
N LEU A 188 -8.16 -7.67 22.40
CA LEU A 188 -6.82 -7.13 22.19
C LEU A 188 -6.20 -7.76 20.94
N TRP A 189 -5.52 -6.92 20.17
CA TRP A 189 -5.00 -7.27 18.85
C TRP A 189 -3.52 -6.90 18.81
N TYR A 190 -2.66 -7.90 18.66
CA TYR A 190 -1.22 -7.70 18.60
C TYR A 190 -0.73 -7.88 17.18
N ARG A 191 0.09 -6.94 16.70
CA ARG A 191 0.77 -7.06 15.40
C ARG A 191 2.21 -7.53 15.65
N GLY A 192 2.48 -8.81 15.37
CA GLY A 192 3.82 -9.40 15.46
C GLY A 192 4.06 -10.33 16.65
N GLY A 193 3.05 -10.54 17.51
CA GLY A 193 3.20 -11.26 18.77
C GLY A 193 3.67 -10.34 19.88
#